data_AF-A0A075NUC0-F1
#
_entry.id   AF-A0A075NUC0-F1
#
_cell.length_a   1.000
_cell.length_b   1.000
_cell.length_c   1.000
_cell.angle_alpha   90.00
_cell.angle_beta   90.00
_cell.angle_gamma   90.00
#
_symmetry.space_group_name_H-M   'P 1'
#
loop_
_entity.id
_entity.type
_entity.pdbx_description
1 polymer ?
#
loop_
_entity_poly.entity_id
_entity_poly.type
_entity_poly.pdbx_seq_one_letter_code
_entity_poly.pdbx_strand_id
1 'polypeptide(L)'
;MNHIDELYRVFLGKILNEVAQECDSFKEVTNGTLAHFDGFPYEFCLVSFFECVWVRAAQLGLDLPSESDFQKDFDQFRHCLMQPWPMEKIQKCGLTFKQVGTTKIKIKQRFKIERI
;
A
#
# COMPACT_ATOMS: atom_id res chain seq x y z
N MET A 1 4.54 -19.63 5.27
CA MET A 1 4.33 -18.19 5.60
C MET A 1 3.09 -17.77 4.84
N ASN A 2 2.20 -16.93 5.39
CA ASN A 2 0.99 -16.50 4.67
C ASN A 2 1.39 -15.48 3.58
N HIS A 3 0.82 -15.55 2.37
CA HIS A 3 1.11 -14.60 1.29
C HIS A 3 0.81 -13.14 1.69
N ILE A 4 -0.12 -12.92 2.61
CA ILE A 4 -0.39 -11.60 3.19
C ILE A 4 0.79 -11.08 4.01
N ASP A 5 1.47 -11.95 4.76
CA ASP A 5 2.67 -11.56 5.51
C ASP A 5 3.82 -11.19 4.55
N GLU A 6 3.91 -11.87 3.41
CA GLU A 6 4.88 -11.57 2.36
C GLU A 6 4.56 -10.25 1.66
N LEU A 7 3.30 -10.02 1.29
CA LEU A 7 2.83 -8.73 0.76
C LEU A 7 3.11 -7.59 1.74
N TYR A 8 2.87 -7.81 3.03
CA TYR A 8 3.17 -6.84 4.07
C TYR A 8 4.68 -6.57 4.19
N ARG A 9 5.54 -7.59 4.06
CA ARG A 9 7.00 -7.42 4.05
C ARG A 9 7.49 -6.67 2.81
N VAL A 10 6.97 -7.01 1.62
CA VAL A 10 7.27 -6.31 0.36
C VAL A 10 6.85 -4.85 0.45
N PHE A 11 5.67 -4.59 1.04
CA PHE A 11 5.20 -3.25 1.33
C PHE A 11 6.21 -2.46 2.18
N LEU A 12 6.60 -2.97 3.35
CA LEU A 12 7.49 -2.26 4.27
C LEU A 12 8.93 -2.10 3.79
N GLY A 13 9.42 -3.04 2.98
CA GLY A 13 10.81 -3.02 2.52
C GLY A 13 10.99 -2.26 1.21
N LYS A 14 10.24 -2.66 0.18
CA LYS A 14 10.50 -2.22 -1.20
C LYS A 14 9.58 -1.08 -1.60
N ILE A 15 8.27 -1.29 -1.46
CA ILE A 15 7.27 -0.34 -1.97
C ILE A 15 7.32 0.98 -1.23
N LEU A 16 7.41 0.96 0.11
CA LEU A 16 7.55 2.17 0.92
C LEU A 16 8.77 3.02 0.49
N ASN A 17 9.89 2.36 0.18
CA ASN A 17 11.10 3.03 -0.27
C ASN A 17 10.96 3.55 -1.70
N GLU A 18 10.33 2.79 -2.60
CA GLU A 18 10.04 3.25 -3.97
C GLU A 18 9.12 4.47 -3.98
N VAL A 19 8.10 4.51 -3.11
CA VAL A 19 7.24 5.67 -2.87
C VAL A 19 8.06 6.86 -2.36
N ALA A 20 8.91 6.64 -1.36
CA ALA A 20 9.74 7.71 -0.76
C ALA A 20 10.75 8.30 -1.75
N GLN A 21 11.24 7.51 -2.70
CA GLN A 21 12.20 7.90 -3.72
C GLN A 21 11.53 8.37 -5.02
N GLU A 22 10.20 8.44 -5.07
CA GLU A 22 9.42 8.83 -6.25
C GLU A 22 9.76 7.99 -7.50
N CYS A 23 10.05 6.70 -7.30
CA CYS A 23 10.54 5.81 -8.34
C CYS A 23 9.53 5.66 -9.48
N ASP A 24 9.97 5.87 -10.73
CA ASP A 24 9.12 5.81 -11.92
C ASP A 24 8.42 4.44 -12.07
N SER A 25 9.10 3.36 -11.71
CA SER A 25 8.51 2.01 -11.74
C SER A 25 7.31 1.83 -10.81
N PHE A 26 7.27 2.55 -9.69
CA PHE A 26 6.11 2.52 -8.80
C PHE A 26 4.99 3.39 -9.36
N LYS A 27 5.33 4.56 -9.92
CA LYS A 27 4.38 5.44 -10.62
C LYS A 27 3.67 4.72 -11.77
N GLU A 28 4.41 3.94 -12.56
CA GLU A 28 3.87 3.13 -13.66
C GLU A 28 2.84 2.11 -13.17
N VAL A 29 3.14 1.38 -12.08
CA VAL A 29 2.19 0.42 -11.49
C VAL A 29 0.97 1.13 -10.91
N THR A 30 1.16 2.29 -10.28
CA THR A 30 0.04 3.06 -9.73
C THR A 30 -0.80 3.76 -10.79
N ASN A 31 -0.25 4.19 -11.92
CA ASN A 31 -1.01 4.89 -12.96
C ASN A 31 -2.14 4.02 -13.56
N GLY A 32 -1.96 2.70 -13.58
CA GLY A 32 -3.00 1.76 -14.01
C GLY A 32 -4.09 1.46 -12.97
N THR A 33 -3.78 1.64 -11.67
CA THR A 33 -4.64 1.20 -10.55
C THR A 33 -5.17 2.37 -9.71
N LEU A 34 -4.54 3.52 -9.80
CA LEU A 34 -4.74 4.71 -8.99
C LEU A 34 -4.47 5.96 -9.84
N ALA A 35 -5.52 6.53 -10.44
CA ALA A 35 -5.44 7.62 -11.42
C ALA A 35 -4.94 9.00 -10.88
N HIS A 36 -4.40 9.10 -9.66
CA HIS A 36 -4.16 10.38 -8.97
C HIS A 36 -2.82 10.49 -8.21
N PHE A 37 -1.78 9.75 -8.60
CA PHE A 37 -0.45 9.84 -8.00
C PHE A 37 0.41 10.96 -8.60
N ASP A 38 -0.11 12.18 -8.69
CA ASP A 38 0.66 13.31 -9.22
C ASP A 38 1.16 14.23 -8.11
N GLY A 39 2.46 14.16 -7.84
CA GLY A 39 3.16 14.98 -6.85
C GLY A 39 3.01 14.53 -5.40
N PHE A 40 3.89 15.10 -4.56
CA PHE A 40 3.89 14.90 -3.12
C PHE A 40 3.03 15.98 -2.42
N PRO A 41 2.18 15.66 -1.42
CA PRO A 41 1.94 14.37 -0.75
C PRO A 41 0.96 13.42 -1.47
N TYR A 42 1.20 12.11 -1.38
CA TYR A 42 0.37 11.09 -2.04
C TYR A 42 -0.91 10.81 -1.25
N GLU A 43 -2.06 10.74 -1.93
CA GLU A 43 -3.33 10.32 -1.34
C GLU A 43 -3.89 9.08 -2.06
N PHE A 44 -4.21 8.02 -1.31
CA PHE A 44 -4.72 6.77 -1.90
C PHE A 44 -5.84 6.14 -1.09
N CYS A 45 -6.68 5.39 -1.80
CA CYS A 45 -7.62 4.45 -1.20
C CYS A 45 -6.85 3.19 -0.78
N LEU A 46 -7.07 2.70 0.44
CA LEU A 46 -6.37 1.51 0.96
C LEU A 46 -6.59 0.27 0.08
N VAL A 47 -7.79 0.11 -0.49
CA VAL A 47 -8.12 -1.01 -1.39
C VAL A 47 -7.25 -0.94 -2.65
N SER A 48 -7.23 0.22 -3.31
CA SER A 48 -6.44 0.41 -4.52
C SER A 48 -4.94 0.36 -4.27
N PHE A 49 -4.50 0.77 -3.08
CA PHE A 49 -3.12 0.59 -2.65
C PHE A 49 -2.77 -0.88 -2.43
N PHE A 50 -3.66 -1.67 -1.84
CA PHE A 50 -3.51 -3.11 -1.72
C PHE A 50 -3.40 -3.79 -3.10
N GLU A 51 -4.24 -3.40 -4.07
CA GLU A 51 -4.12 -3.86 -5.46
C GLU A 51 -2.75 -3.53 -6.06
N CYS A 52 -2.23 -2.32 -5.84
CA CYS A 52 -0.88 -1.95 -6.30
C CYS A 52 0.21 -2.82 -5.65
N VAL A 53 0.10 -3.05 -4.34
CA VAL A 53 1.04 -3.93 -3.61
C VAL A 53 0.99 -5.34 -4.16
N TRP A 54 -0.20 -5.86 -4.46
CA TRP A 54 -0.41 -7.17 -5.05
C TRP A 54 0.25 -7.29 -6.43
N VAL A 55 -0.06 -6.37 -7.36
CA VAL A 55 0.53 -6.34 -8.70
C VAL A 55 2.04 -6.22 -8.64
N ARG A 56 2.55 -5.32 -7.79
CA ARG A 56 4.00 -5.12 -7.64
C ARG A 56 4.69 -6.33 -7.05
N ALA A 57 4.10 -6.99 -6.06
CA ALA A 57 4.68 -8.21 -5.48
C ALA A 57 4.71 -9.35 -6.52
N ALA A 58 3.66 -9.52 -7.33
CA ALA A 58 3.68 -10.47 -8.45
C ALA A 58 4.80 -10.16 -9.46
N GLN A 59 5.00 -8.89 -9.83
CA GLN A 59 6.11 -8.48 -10.71
C GLN A 59 7.50 -8.75 -10.12
N LEU A 60 7.62 -8.73 -8.79
CA LEU A 60 8.85 -9.08 -8.07
C LEU A 60 9.05 -10.60 -7.92
N GLY A 61 8.16 -11.41 -8.50
CA GLY A 61 8.24 -12.87 -8.49
C GLY A 61 7.64 -13.53 -7.24
N LEU A 62 6.83 -12.81 -6.46
CA LEU A 62 6.10 -13.41 -5.35
C LEU A 62 4.99 -14.31 -5.89
N ASP A 63 4.93 -15.55 -5.41
CA ASP A 63 3.93 -16.54 -5.83
C ASP A 63 2.59 -16.27 -5.14
N LEU A 64 1.80 -15.39 -5.76
CA LEU A 64 0.50 -14.99 -5.24
C LEU A 64 -0.62 -15.92 -5.74
N PRO A 65 -1.51 -16.39 -4.85
CA PRO A 65 -2.59 -17.30 -5.22
C PRO A 65 -3.55 -16.67 -6.23
N SER A 66 -3.81 -17.36 -7.34
CA SER A 66 -4.71 -16.89 -8.42
C SER A 66 -6.20 -16.96 -8.06
N GLU A 67 -6.58 -17.82 -7.11
CA GLU A 67 -7.97 -18.06 -6.70
C GLU A 67 -8.28 -17.56 -5.28
N SER A 68 -7.50 -16.59 -4.77
CA SER A 68 -7.74 -16.10 -3.41
C SER A 68 -8.97 -15.20 -3.32
N ASP A 69 -9.59 -15.23 -2.13
CA ASP A 69 -10.66 -14.29 -1.79
C ASP A 69 -10.04 -12.91 -1.51
N PHE A 70 -10.14 -12.03 -2.51
CA PHE A 70 -9.62 -10.67 -2.45
C PHE A 70 -10.11 -9.90 -1.22
N GLN A 71 -11.38 -10.06 -0.81
CA GLN A 71 -11.94 -9.32 0.32
C GLN A 71 -11.33 -9.82 1.64
N LYS A 72 -11.17 -11.14 1.78
CA LYS A 72 -10.50 -11.74 2.94
C LYS A 72 -9.04 -11.31 3.02
N ASP A 73 -8.33 -11.34 1.90
CA ASP A 73 -6.93 -10.96 1.81
C ASP A 73 -6.71 -9.48 2.12
N PHE A 74 -7.59 -8.62 1.58
CA PHE A 74 -7.61 -7.20 1.89
C PHE A 74 -7.86 -6.93 3.37
N ASP A 75 -8.84 -7.60 3.99
CA ASP A 75 -9.14 -7.41 5.41
C ASP A 75 -7.98 -7.87 6.29
N GLN A 76 -7.28 -8.94 5.91
CA GLN A 76 -6.09 -9.39 6.62
C GLN A 76 -4.93 -8.39 6.46
N PHE A 77 -4.67 -7.91 5.24
CA PHE A 77 -3.64 -6.90 4.99
C PHE A 77 -3.92 -5.59 5.75
N ARG A 78 -5.18 -5.14 5.74
CA ARG A 78 -5.64 -4.00 6.53
C ARG A 78 -5.43 -4.24 8.03
N HIS A 79 -5.69 -5.45 8.53
CA HIS A 79 -5.42 -5.79 9.93
C HIS A 79 -3.93 -5.68 10.27
N CYS A 80 -3.04 -6.17 9.39
CA CYS A 80 -1.59 -6.04 9.53
C CYS A 80 -1.14 -4.57 9.59
N LEU A 81 -1.78 -3.69 8.81
CA LEU A 81 -1.53 -2.24 8.84
C LEU A 81 -2.12 -1.53 10.06
N MET A 82 -3.20 -2.06 10.64
CA MET A 82 -3.91 -1.46 11.77
C MET A 82 -3.37 -1.86 13.16
N GLN A 83 -2.57 -2.93 13.24
CA GLN A 83 -1.65 -3.15 14.37
C GLN A 83 -0.74 -1.90 14.49
N PRO A 84 -0.14 -1.56 15.67
CA PRO A 84 0.60 -0.31 15.83
C PRO A 84 1.44 -0.04 14.60
N TRP A 85 1.09 1.04 13.89
CA TRP A 85 1.61 1.29 12.56
C TRP A 85 3.12 1.19 12.65
N PRO A 86 3.81 0.67 11.62
CA PRO A 86 5.27 0.60 11.59
C PRO A 86 5.84 2.01 11.35
N MET A 87 5.40 2.99 12.14
CA MET A 87 5.72 4.40 12.08
C MET A 87 7.23 4.58 12.11
N GLU A 88 7.96 3.78 12.87
CA GLU A 88 9.42 3.82 12.87
C GLU A 88 10.00 3.54 11.48
N LYS A 89 9.51 2.51 10.76
CA LYS A 89 9.98 2.19 9.41
C LYS A 89 9.54 3.26 8.40
N ILE A 90 8.29 3.69 8.50
CA ILE A 90 7.70 4.75 7.69
C ILE A 90 8.50 6.06 7.83
N GLN A 91 8.81 6.46 9.06
CA GLN A 91 9.59 7.65 9.39
C GLN A 91 11.06 7.52 8.97
N LYS A 92 11.67 6.33 9.06
CA LYS A 92 13.01 6.06 8.53
C LYS A 92 13.10 6.29 7.02
N CYS A 93 12.00 6.10 6.29
CA CYS A 93 11.89 6.47 4.87
C CYS A 93 11.58 7.95 4.64
N GLY A 94 11.54 8.79 5.69
CA GLY A 94 11.22 10.22 5.60
C GLY A 94 9.74 10.50 5.38
N LEU A 95 8.86 9.54 5.66
CA LEU A 95 7.42 9.64 5.40
C LEU A 95 6.60 9.57 6.70
N THR A 96 5.33 9.96 6.62
CA THR A 96 4.30 9.80 7.64
C THR A 96 2.99 9.42 6.97
N PHE A 97 2.16 8.62 7.64
CA PHE A 97 0.82 8.30 7.16
C PHE A 97 -0.21 9.04 8.02
N LYS A 98 -1.20 9.63 7.35
CA LYS A 98 -2.36 10.27 7.98
C LYS A 98 -3.62 9.69 7.38
N GLN A 99 -4.57 9.31 8.23
CA GLN A 99 -5.91 8.93 7.79
C GLN A 99 -6.66 10.20 7.36
N VAL A 100 -7.27 10.17 6.17
CA VAL A 100 -8.02 11.31 5.61
C VAL A 100 -9.43 10.87 5.23
N GLY A 101 -10.44 11.52 5.80
CA GLY A 101 -11.85 11.34 5.47
C GLY A 101 -12.43 9.96 5.81
N THR A 102 -13.69 9.96 6.24
CA THR A 102 -14.49 8.73 6.37
C THR A 102 -15.91 9.04 5.92
N THR A 103 -16.35 8.51 4.79
CA THR A 103 -17.76 8.59 4.43
C THR A 103 -18.45 7.27 4.73
N LYS A 104 -19.59 7.38 5.40
CA LYS A 104 -20.49 6.29 5.78
C LYS A 104 -21.17 5.65 4.56
N ILE A 105 -20.42 5.01 3.67
CA ILE A 105 -20.86 3.81 2.96
C ILE A 105 -19.61 2.94 2.84
N LYS A 106 -19.71 1.72 3.35
CA LYS A 106 -18.68 0.70 3.50
C LYS A 106 -17.60 0.75 2.40
N ILE A 107 -16.33 0.85 2.82
CA ILE A 107 -15.12 0.49 2.06
C ILE A 107 -14.57 1.57 1.10
N LYS A 108 -14.03 2.69 1.62
CA LYS A 108 -12.84 3.40 1.07
C LYS A 108 -12.17 4.22 2.17
N GLN A 109 -11.34 3.60 3.00
CA GLN A 109 -10.44 4.36 3.88
C GLN A 109 -9.33 4.98 3.02
N ARG A 110 -9.16 6.30 3.11
CA ARG A 110 -8.09 6.98 2.40
C ARG A 110 -6.97 7.33 3.35
N PHE A 111 -5.75 7.28 2.83
CA PHE A 111 -4.55 7.63 3.55
C PHE A 111 -3.73 8.60 2.72
N LYS A 112 -3.08 9.51 3.43
CA LYS A 112 -2.16 10.48 2.88
C LYS A 112 -0.75 10.18 3.40
N ILE A 113 0.21 10.06 2.49
CA ILE A 113 1.63 9.95 2.80
C ILE A 113 2.26 11.34 2.69
N GLU A 114 2.84 11.82 3.79
CA GLU A 114 3.47 13.15 3.90
C GLU A 114 4.94 13.07 4.34
N ARG A 115 5.77 14.01 3.89
CA ARG A 115 7.23 14.01 4.04
C ARG A 115 7.50 14.73 5.34
N ILE A 116 8.39 14.15 6.14
CA ILE A 116 8.81 14.74 7.42
C ILE A 116 9.70 15.94 7.14
#